data_AF-A0A183JHL6-F1
#
_entry.id   AF-A0A183JHL6-F1
#
_cell.length_a   1.000
_cell.length_b   1.000
_cell.length_c   1.000
_cell.angle_alpha   90.00
_cell.angle_beta   90.00
_cell.angle_gamma   90.00
#
_symmetry.space_group_name_H-M   'P 1'
#
loop_
_entity.id
_entity.type
_entity.pdbx_description
1 polymer ?
#
loop_
_entity_poly.entity_id
_entity_poly.type
_entity_poly.pdbx_seq_one_letter_code
_entity_poly.pdbx_strand_id
1 'polypeptide(L)'
;MGEQQETRDSVTHGSYYLQIAFNPIMGLDEDIEAFTEEFADLGSPRFVDFAELWKKYKLIHLIQGRQCQHGLYDIVGCIFHRLVSLFQPTLSKNKLVRICALYLLYAFHGKQPIRNHVSFSAS
;
A
#
# COMPACT_ATOMS: atom_id res chain seq x y z
N MET A 1 10.42 42.08 -2.18
CA MET A 1 11.69 41.33 -2.33
C MET A 1 11.70 40.35 -1.18
N GLY A 2 11.33 39.08 -1.39
CA GLY A 2 12.20 38.04 -1.98
C GLY A 2 13.22 37.66 -0.90
N GLU A 3 13.29 36.45 -0.35
CA GLU A 3 13.13 35.12 -0.95
C GLU A 3 12.61 34.09 0.07
N GLN A 4 11.84 33.13 -0.44
CA GLN A 4 11.52 31.86 0.23
C GLN A 4 12.78 30.99 0.18
N GLN A 5 13.14 30.31 1.28
CA GLN A 5 13.99 29.12 1.18
C GLN A 5 13.41 28.00 2.04
N GLU A 6 12.93 27.00 1.32
CA GLU A 6 12.38 25.72 1.75
C GLU A 6 13.20 25.04 2.85
N THR A 7 12.60 24.82 4.02
CA THR A 7 13.00 23.73 4.90
C THR A 7 12.53 22.43 4.27
N ARG A 8 13.45 21.76 3.57
CA ARG A 8 13.35 20.36 3.17
C ARG A 8 12.97 19.52 4.38
N ASP A 9 11.73 19.02 4.37
CA ASP A 9 11.35 17.88 5.20
C ASP A 9 12.16 16.67 4.73
N SER A 10 13.30 16.45 5.39
CA SER A 10 14.04 15.20 5.36
C SER A 10 13.22 14.13 6.08
N VAL A 11 12.14 13.69 5.42
CA VAL A 11 11.36 12.52 5.82
C VAL A 11 12.31 11.34 5.80
N THR A 12 12.65 10.93 7.01
CA THR A 12 13.71 9.99 7.34
C THR A 12 13.40 8.66 6.68
N HIS A 13 14.05 8.37 5.54
CA HIS A 13 13.99 7.07 4.86
C HIS A 13 14.59 5.90 5.69
N GLY A 14 14.95 6.14 6.97
CA GLY A 14 15.76 5.23 7.78
C GLY A 14 15.02 4.45 8.88
N SER A 15 13.69 4.56 9.02
CA SER A 15 13.00 4.03 10.22
C SER A 15 12.02 2.86 10.00
N TYR A 16 11.85 2.34 8.77
CA TYR A 16 11.01 1.15 8.53
C TYR A 16 11.75 -0.18 8.71
N TYR A 17 13.09 -0.17 8.73
CA TYR A 17 13.90 -1.37 8.96
C TYR A 17 13.90 -1.84 10.43
N LEU A 18 13.47 -1.00 11.38
CA LEU A 18 13.76 -1.19 12.80
C LEU A 18 12.71 -1.96 13.61
N GLN A 19 11.76 -2.65 12.97
CA GLN A 19 10.86 -3.60 13.68
C GLN A 19 10.62 -4.92 12.90
N ILE A 20 11.50 -5.31 11.99
CA ILE A 20 11.37 -6.57 11.23
C ILE A 20 12.22 -7.67 11.88
N ALA A 21 11.93 -8.03 13.13
CA ALA A 21 12.68 -9.10 13.80
C ALA A 21 12.28 -10.50 13.29
N PHE A 22 11.06 -10.68 12.77
CA PHE A 22 10.55 -11.98 12.33
C PHE A 22 9.42 -11.87 11.29
N ASN A 23 9.68 -11.53 10.01
CA ASN A 23 8.86 -12.00 8.87
C ASN A 23 9.32 -11.45 7.49
N PRO A 24 9.09 -12.20 6.39
CA PRO A 24 9.53 -11.86 5.04
C PRO A 24 8.72 -10.67 4.51
N ILE A 25 9.36 -9.51 4.49
CA ILE A 25 8.93 -8.31 3.75
C ILE A 25 9.75 -8.18 2.45
N MET A 26 10.77 -9.02 2.27
CA MET A 26 11.53 -9.08 1.02
C MET A 26 10.61 -9.49 -0.13
N GLY A 27 10.60 -8.73 -1.22
CA GLY A 27 9.73 -8.95 -2.36
C GLY A 27 8.45 -8.10 -2.34
N LEU A 28 8.09 -7.46 -1.22
CA LEU A 28 6.83 -6.70 -1.16
C LEU A 28 6.86 -5.48 -2.09
N ASP A 29 7.97 -4.74 -2.10
CA ASP A 29 8.09 -3.55 -2.94
C ASP A 29 8.08 -3.95 -4.41
N GLU A 30 8.77 -5.05 -4.75
CA GLU A 30 8.82 -5.63 -6.08
C GLU A 30 7.44 -6.14 -6.54
N ASP A 31 6.69 -6.82 -5.67
CA ASP A 31 5.35 -7.32 -5.96
C ASP A 31 4.36 -6.17 -6.21
N ILE A 32 4.42 -5.11 -5.37
CA ILE A 32 3.57 -3.93 -5.53
C ILE A 32 3.95 -3.15 -6.78
N GLU A 33 5.25 -2.97 -7.06
CA GLU A 33 5.74 -2.30 -8.26
C GLU A 33 5.28 -3.05 -9.51
N ALA A 34 5.59 -4.35 -9.63
CA ALA A 34 5.19 -5.18 -10.75
C ALA A 34 3.67 -5.20 -10.97
N PHE A 35 2.88 -5.26 -9.91
CA PHE A 35 1.42 -5.18 -10.02
C PHE A 35 0.95 -3.82 -10.56
N THR A 36 1.50 -2.73 -10.02
CA THR A 36 1.08 -1.37 -10.43
C THR A 36 1.53 -1.02 -11.83
N GLU A 37 2.68 -1.52 -12.27
CA GLU A 37 3.17 -1.41 -13.64
C GLU A 37 2.31 -2.23 -14.61
N GLU A 38 2.03 -3.50 -14.31
CA GLU A 38 1.16 -4.33 -15.17
C GLU A 38 -0.24 -3.70 -15.30
N PHE A 39 -0.80 -3.14 -14.21
CA PHE A 39 -2.06 -2.40 -14.30
C PHE A 39 -1.96 -1.15 -15.18
N ALA A 40 -0.87 -0.39 -15.08
CA ALA A 40 -0.67 0.79 -15.89
C ALA A 40 -0.54 0.44 -17.38
N ASP A 41 0.08 -0.69 -17.69
CA ASP A 41 0.26 -1.21 -19.05
C ASP A 41 -1.07 -1.68 -19.69
N LEU A 42 -2.08 -2.03 -18.88
CA LEU A 42 -3.45 -2.24 -19.39
C LEU A 42 -4.06 -0.96 -20.01
N GLY A 43 -3.54 0.22 -19.65
CA GLY A 43 -3.97 1.51 -20.21
C GLY A 43 -5.39 1.95 -19.80
N SER A 44 -6.04 1.22 -18.89
CA SER A 44 -7.44 1.45 -18.50
C SER A 44 -7.55 1.72 -16.99
N PRO A 45 -8.21 2.83 -16.57
CA PRO A 45 -8.42 3.12 -15.16
C PRO A 45 -9.60 2.34 -14.55
N ARG A 46 -10.21 1.40 -15.28
CA ARG A 46 -11.45 0.76 -14.82
C ARG A 46 -11.18 -0.24 -13.70
N PHE A 47 -12.02 -0.20 -12.67
CA PHE A 47 -11.94 -1.13 -11.55
C PHE A 47 -12.09 -2.60 -11.97
N VAL A 48 -12.82 -2.91 -13.05
CA VAL A 48 -12.96 -4.29 -13.54
C VAL A 48 -11.62 -4.88 -13.97
N ASP A 49 -10.78 -4.09 -14.65
CA ASP A 49 -9.46 -4.51 -15.11
C ASP A 49 -8.52 -4.73 -13.92
N PHE A 50 -8.61 -3.85 -12.91
CA PHE A 50 -7.95 -4.03 -11.62
C PHE A 50 -8.40 -5.33 -10.94
N ALA A 51 -9.70 -5.61 -10.89
CA ALA A 51 -10.23 -6.77 -10.20
C ALA A 51 -9.79 -8.09 -10.84
N GLU A 52 -9.71 -8.15 -12.16
CA GLU A 52 -9.17 -9.31 -12.89
C GLU A 52 -7.67 -9.49 -12.63
N LEU A 53 -6.89 -8.40 -12.67
CA LEU A 53 -5.46 -8.45 -12.36
C LEU A 53 -5.20 -8.86 -10.90
N TRP A 54 -5.98 -8.31 -9.96
CA TRP A 54 -5.94 -8.65 -8.54
C TRP A 54 -6.17 -10.15 -8.29
N LYS A 55 -7.15 -10.75 -8.98
CA LYS A 55 -7.41 -12.19 -8.91
C LYS A 55 -6.24 -13.01 -9.47
N LYS A 56 -5.63 -12.55 -10.57
CA LYS A 56 -4.47 -13.21 -11.20
C LYS A 56 -3.25 -13.23 -10.27
N TYR A 57 -2.91 -12.09 -9.67
CA TYR A 57 -1.74 -11.97 -8.79
C TYR A 57 -1.94 -12.55 -7.39
N LYS A 58 -3.20 -12.71 -6.95
CA LYS A 58 -3.55 -13.26 -5.63
C LYS A 58 -2.85 -12.54 -4.46
N LEU A 59 -2.71 -11.21 -4.57
CA LEU A 59 -2.05 -10.36 -3.55
C LEU A 59 -2.65 -10.50 -2.14
N ILE A 60 -3.89 -10.99 -2.01
CA ILE A 60 -4.50 -11.30 -0.72
C ILE A 60 -3.70 -12.32 0.12
N HIS A 61 -2.90 -13.18 -0.52
CA HIS A 61 -2.06 -14.15 0.18
C HIS A 61 -0.95 -13.49 1.03
N LEU A 62 -0.56 -12.25 0.72
CA LEU A 62 0.38 -11.46 1.54
C LEU A 62 -0.12 -11.30 2.98
N ILE A 63 -1.43 -11.29 3.17
CA ILE A 63 -2.09 -11.10 4.47
C ILE A 63 -2.57 -12.43 5.06
N GLN A 64 -3.06 -13.37 4.25
CA GLN A 64 -3.65 -14.63 4.72
C GLN A 64 -2.68 -15.56 5.47
N GLY A 65 -1.37 -15.49 5.20
CA GLY A 65 -0.36 -16.32 5.87
C GLY A 65 0.01 -15.87 7.29
N ARG A 66 -0.46 -14.70 7.74
CA ARG A 66 -0.08 -14.11 9.03
C ARG A 66 -1.09 -14.50 10.12
N GLN A 67 -0.68 -15.39 11.02
CA GLN A 67 -1.56 -15.92 12.07
C GLN A 67 -1.53 -15.10 13.38
N CYS A 68 -0.64 -14.13 13.51
CA CYS A 68 -0.57 -13.24 14.67
C CYS A 68 -0.98 -11.80 14.31
N GLN A 69 -1.70 -11.13 15.21
CA GLN A 69 -2.14 -9.74 15.03
C GLN A 69 -0.96 -8.80 14.77
N HIS A 70 0.15 -8.99 15.49
CA HIS A 70 1.36 -8.18 15.30
C HIS A 70 1.90 -8.28 13.87
N GLY A 71 2.13 -9.50 13.36
CA GLY A 71 2.63 -9.69 11.99
C GLY A 71 1.64 -9.27 10.91
N LEU A 72 0.34 -9.21 11.24
CA LEU A 72 -0.68 -8.62 10.39
C LEU A 72 -0.59 -7.09 10.35
N TYR A 73 -0.44 -6.44 11.52
CA TYR A 73 -0.24 -4.99 11.60
C TYR A 73 1.02 -4.54 10.87
N ASP A 74 2.11 -5.29 11.02
CA ASP A 74 3.39 -4.96 10.37
C ASP A 74 3.26 -4.98 8.85
N ILE A 75 2.74 -6.09 8.27
CA ILE A 75 2.63 -6.20 6.81
C ILE A 75 1.63 -5.19 6.23
N VAL A 76 0.51 -4.96 6.93
CA VAL A 76 -0.47 -3.94 6.53
C VAL A 76 0.18 -2.56 6.57
N GLY A 77 0.93 -2.24 7.62
CA GLY A 77 1.65 -0.97 7.75
C GLY A 77 2.61 -0.74 6.58
N CYS A 78 3.40 -1.76 6.22
CA CYS A 78 4.31 -1.69 5.07
C CYS A 78 3.57 -1.47 3.74
N ILE A 79 2.49 -2.24 3.49
CA ILE A 79 1.65 -2.08 2.30
C ILE A 79 1.10 -0.65 2.23
N PHE A 80 0.49 -0.15 3.31
CA PHE A 80 -0.09 1.18 3.35
C PHE A 80 0.96 2.27 3.12
N HIS A 81 2.11 2.17 3.78
CA HIS A 81 3.20 3.12 3.60
C HIS A 81 3.67 3.17 2.15
N ARG A 82 3.90 2.00 1.54
CA ARG A 82 4.32 1.91 0.13
C ARG A 82 3.27 2.48 -0.80
N LEU A 83 2.00 2.12 -0.65
CA LEU A 83 0.92 2.63 -1.50
C LEU A 83 0.72 4.14 -1.35
N VAL A 84 0.80 4.68 -0.13
CA VAL A 84 0.71 6.13 0.12
C VAL A 84 1.87 6.87 -0.56
N SER A 85 3.08 6.28 -0.59
CA SER A 85 4.23 6.89 -1.28
C SER A 85 3.99 7.08 -2.79
N LEU A 86 3.19 6.21 -3.42
CA LEU A 86 2.88 6.30 -4.85
C LEU A 86 2.02 7.51 -5.21
N PHE A 87 1.30 8.11 -4.26
CA PHE A 87 0.54 9.34 -4.50
C PHE A 87 1.43 10.58 -4.53
N GLN A 88 2.65 10.51 -4.01
CA GLN A 88 3.59 11.62 -4.05
C GLN A 88 3.98 11.91 -5.51
N PRO A 89 3.72 13.12 -6.02
CA PRO A 89 3.98 13.44 -7.42
C PRO A 89 5.45 13.33 -7.85
N THR A 90 6.35 13.40 -6.86
CA THR A 90 7.80 13.24 -7.01
C THR A 90 8.21 11.79 -7.30
N LEU A 91 7.43 10.81 -6.83
CA LEU A 91 7.77 9.38 -6.92
C LEU A 91 7.07 8.66 -8.07
N SER A 92 5.84 9.06 -8.43
CA SER A 92 5.14 8.49 -9.59
C SER A 92 4.45 9.57 -10.40
N LYS A 93 4.86 9.76 -11.66
CA LYS A 93 4.18 10.66 -12.62
C LYS A 93 2.99 9.99 -13.30
N ASN A 94 2.88 8.67 -13.21
CA ASN A 94 1.86 7.89 -13.91
C ASN A 94 0.52 7.92 -13.15
N LYS A 95 -0.50 8.52 -13.75
CA LYS A 95 -1.84 8.62 -13.14
C LYS A 95 -2.48 7.23 -12.92
N LEU A 96 -2.23 6.26 -13.80
CA LEU A 96 -2.78 4.91 -13.68
C LEU A 96 -2.18 4.17 -12.48
N VAL A 97 -0.88 4.33 -12.21
CA VAL A 97 -0.22 3.79 -11.01
C VAL A 97 -0.88 4.33 -9.73
N ARG A 98 -1.19 5.64 -9.69
CA ARG A 98 -1.88 6.25 -8.54
C ARG A 98 -3.30 5.73 -8.35
N ILE A 99 -4.04 5.53 -9.44
CA ILE A 99 -5.38 4.92 -9.42
C ILE A 99 -5.29 3.47 -8.92
N CYS A 100 -4.31 2.71 -9.39
CA CYS A 100 -4.04 1.35 -8.93
C CYS A 100 -3.76 1.31 -7.43
N ALA A 101 -2.90 2.21 -6.94
CA ALA A 101 -2.57 2.32 -5.52
C ALA A 101 -3.82 2.58 -4.66
N LEU A 102 -4.76 3.41 -5.14
CA LEU A 102 -6.04 3.64 -4.47
C LEU A 102 -6.90 2.37 -4.41
N TYR A 103 -6.95 1.60 -5.49
CA TYR A 103 -7.67 0.33 -5.51
C TYR A 103 -7.04 -0.72 -4.60
N LEU A 104 -5.70 -0.79 -4.54
CA LEU A 104 -4.98 -1.66 -3.61
C LEU A 104 -5.28 -1.29 -2.15
N LEU A 105 -5.27 0.00 -1.80
CA LEU A 105 -5.66 0.48 -0.46
C LEU A 105 -7.08 0.02 -0.10
N TYR A 106 -8.03 0.19 -1.02
CA TYR A 106 -9.41 -0.26 -0.82
C TYR A 106 -9.52 -1.78 -0.64
N ALA A 107 -8.84 -2.55 -1.51
CA ALA A 107 -8.87 -4.00 -1.50
C ALA A 107 -8.26 -4.57 -0.22
N PHE A 108 -7.12 -4.04 0.22
CA PHE A 108 -6.48 -4.47 1.45
C PHE A 108 -7.27 -4.06 2.68
N HIS A 109 -7.80 -2.84 2.74
CA HIS A 109 -8.66 -2.38 3.85
C HIS A 109 -9.93 -3.24 3.99
N GLY A 110 -10.63 -3.51 2.89
CA GLY A 110 -11.88 -4.29 2.91
C GLY A 110 -11.70 -5.79 3.24
N LYS A 111 -10.46 -6.29 3.29
CA LYS A 111 -10.14 -7.70 3.50
C LYS A 111 -9.30 -7.96 4.75
N GLN A 112 -9.04 -6.94 5.58
CA GLN A 112 -8.31 -7.14 6.82
C GLN A 112 -9.13 -8.00 7.78
N PRO A 113 -8.57 -9.08 8.36
CA PRO A 113 -9.24 -9.87 9.39
C PRO A 113 -9.19 -9.17 10.76
N ILE A 114 -9.23 -7.83 10.78
CA ILE A 114 -9.26 -7.03 12.00
C ILE A 114 -10.73 -6.83 12.32
N ARG A 115 -11.13 -7.26 13.50
CA ARG A 115 -12.50 -7.11 14.01
C ARG A 115 -12.84 -5.62 14.01
N ASN A 116 -13.83 -5.20 13.22
CA ASN A 116 -14.40 -3.85 13.32
C ASN A 116 -15.05 -3.72 14.72
N HIS A 117 -14.28 -3.33 15.73
CA HIS A 117 -14.81 -2.92 17.02
C HIS A 117 -15.38 -1.50 16.86
N VAL A 118 -16.47 -1.39 16.10
CA VAL A 118 -17.35 -0.23 16.22
C VAL A 118 -18.22 -0.51 17.45
N SER A 119 -17.74 -0.11 18.62
CA SER A 119 -18.63 0.02 19.78
C SER A 119 -19.56 1.17 19.49
N PHE A 120 -20.77 0.88 19.02
CA PHE A 120 -21.88 1.81 19.19
C PHE A 120 -22.13 1.91 20.70
N SER A 121 -21.52 2.92 21.33
CA SER A 121 -22.02 3.40 22.60
C SER A 121 -23.33 4.11 22.25
N ALA A 122 -24.44 3.38 22.37
CA ALA A 122 -25.75 3.99 22.41
C ALA A 122 -25.80 4.80 23.70
N SER A 123 -25.68 6.13 23.57
CA SER A 123 -26.00 7.10 24.60
C SER A 123 -27.40 7.63 24.34
#